data_AF-A0A8H8P5K3-F1
#
_entry.id   AF-A0A8H8P5K3-F1
#
_cell.length_a   1.000
_cell.length_b   1.000
_cell.length_c   1.000
_cell.angle_alpha   90.00
_cell.angle_beta   90.00
_cell.angle_gamma   90.00
#
_symmetry.space_group_name_H-M   'P 1'
#
loop_
_entity.id
_entity.type
_entity.pdbx_description
1 polymer ?
#
loop_
_entity_poly.entity_id
_entity_poly.type
_entity_poly.pdbx_seq_one_letter_code
_entity_poly.pdbx_strand_id
1 'polypeptide(L)'
;MSIVVDQYYSCIEIIGLSPMGLEKIADALGDNQYAKIKWSPSEDSSSLGFGPTKISEWATLNKLKFDRVDAILPAKPHINRGLFFSASNYADIEYVPSSGEEALIHHGSFQEKWPALVKANFYHVDAAFWVPGKTDEAYFFSGSQYCRIKFSYDGKVNKLVEGPTGIDRSFPRMQLSTGRIDTIVPRPDDSSKFYVFSGNKYHSYYINPDRPDEQEMWGLFTVAHGWGALVEAGFYKE
;
A
#
# COMPACT_ATOMS: atom_id res chain seq x y z
N MET A 1 25.50 -22.74 -1.42
CA MET A 1 25.75 -21.29 -1.37
C MET A 1 24.43 -20.65 -1.03
N SER A 2 24.19 -20.37 0.26
CA SER A 2 22.92 -19.78 0.70
C SER A 2 22.89 -18.32 0.28
N ILE A 3 22.02 -17.99 -0.67
CA ILE A 3 21.67 -16.61 -0.97
C ILE A 3 20.72 -16.20 0.17
N VAL A 4 21.24 -15.45 1.13
CA VAL A 4 20.40 -14.69 2.05
C VAL A 4 19.84 -13.54 1.23
N VAL A 5 18.61 -13.68 0.75
CA VAL A 5 17.86 -12.57 0.16
C VAL A 5 17.35 -11.75 1.34
N ASP A 6 18.09 -10.72 1.75
CA ASP A 6 17.59 -9.72 2.68
C ASP A 6 16.45 -8.96 1.96
N GLN A 7 15.22 -9.41 2.21
CA GLN A 7 14.00 -8.76 1.71
C GLN A 7 13.64 -7.65 2.69
N TYR A 8 13.95 -6.42 2.32
CA TYR A 8 13.42 -5.24 3.00
C TYR A 8 12.01 -5.02 2.47
N TYR A 9 11.02 -5.11 3.37
CA TYR A 9 9.62 -4.88 3.07
C TYR A 9 9.26 -3.48 3.54
N SER A 10 8.90 -2.59 2.61
CA SER A 10 8.40 -1.26 2.92
C SER A 10 7.05 -1.03 2.25
N CYS A 11 6.00 -0.86 3.04
CA CYS A 11 4.70 -0.43 2.54
C CYS A 11 4.66 1.10 2.51
N ILE A 12 4.60 1.69 1.32
CA ILE A 12 4.44 3.13 1.18
C ILE A 12 2.99 3.41 0.89
N GLU A 13 2.35 4.28 1.67
CA GLU A 13 1.02 4.74 1.34
C GLU A 13 0.86 6.26 1.42
N ILE A 14 0.13 6.77 0.45
CA ILE A 14 -0.23 8.18 0.38
C ILE A 14 -1.49 8.40 1.20
N ILE A 15 -1.38 9.20 2.27
CA ILE A 15 -2.55 9.72 2.97
C ILE A 15 -2.30 11.19 3.30
N GLY A 16 -3.09 12.05 2.67
CA GLY A 16 -3.02 13.50 2.86
C GLY A 16 -2.98 14.28 1.55
N LEU A 17 -4.16 14.59 0.99
CA LEU A 17 -4.29 15.63 -0.02
C LEU A 17 -4.42 16.99 0.69
N SER A 18 -3.37 17.79 0.67
CA SER A 18 -3.53 19.23 0.91
C SER A 18 -4.51 19.77 -0.15
N PRO A 19 -5.60 20.46 0.23
CA PRO A 19 -6.65 20.87 -0.71
C PRO A 19 -6.19 21.89 -1.76
N MET A 20 -5.05 22.55 -1.56
CA MET A 20 -4.50 23.53 -2.49
C MET A 20 -2.96 23.51 -2.41
N GLY A 21 -2.33 22.71 -3.25
CA GLY A 21 -0.88 22.64 -3.38
C GLY A 21 -0.40 21.58 -4.38
N LEU A 22 0.70 21.88 -5.08
CA LEU A 22 1.43 20.94 -5.95
C LEU A 22 2.08 19.81 -5.14
N GLU A 23 2.49 20.10 -3.90
CA GLU A 23 3.07 19.13 -2.98
C GLU A 23 2.01 18.22 -2.33
N LYS A 24 2.31 16.92 -2.30
CA LYS A 24 1.50 15.87 -1.69
C LYS A 24 2.29 15.18 -0.58
N ILE A 25 1.64 14.67 0.48
CA ILE A 25 2.30 14.04 1.65
C ILE A 25 1.84 12.59 1.82
N ALA A 26 2.82 11.69 2.01
CA ALA A 26 2.66 10.24 2.08
C ALA A 26 3.33 9.75 3.34
N ASP A 27 2.73 8.77 3.99
CA ASP A 27 3.37 8.04 5.07
C ASP A 27 4.04 6.79 4.45
N ALA A 28 5.36 6.77 4.43
CA ALA A 28 6.14 5.58 4.11
C ALA A 28 6.32 4.79 5.40
N LEU A 29 5.81 3.56 5.45
CA LEU A 29 6.00 2.63 6.57
C LEU A 29 6.85 1.45 6.08
N GLY A 30 7.54 0.80 7.00
CA GLY A 30 8.31 -0.39 6.68
C GLY A 30 8.62 -1.16 7.93
N ASP A 31 9.62 -2.02 7.84
CA ASP A 31 9.97 -2.99 8.89
C ASP A 31 9.85 -2.44 10.30
N ASN A 32 10.62 -1.42 10.71
CA ASN A 32 10.51 -0.89 12.08
C ASN A 32 10.38 0.63 12.15
N GLN A 33 10.15 1.27 11.00
CA GLN A 33 10.21 2.71 10.86
C GLN A 33 9.12 3.26 9.95
N TYR A 34 8.82 4.54 10.11
CA TYR A 34 8.00 5.30 9.18
C TYR A 34 8.58 6.70 8.94
N ALA A 35 8.21 7.30 7.82
CA ALA A 35 8.59 8.65 7.42
C ALA A 35 7.45 9.33 6.67
N LYS A 36 7.43 10.67 6.66
CA LYS A 36 6.54 11.45 5.78
C LYS A 36 7.31 11.89 4.56
N ILE A 37 6.87 11.45 3.39
CA ILE A 37 7.45 11.80 2.10
C ILE A 37 6.58 12.87 1.47
N LYS A 38 7.20 14.00 1.14
CA LYS A 38 6.59 14.98 0.24
C LYS A 38 6.95 14.59 -1.18
N TRP A 39 6.00 14.54 -2.10
CA TRP A 39 6.30 14.31 -3.51
C TRP A 39 5.40 15.13 -4.43
N SER A 40 5.88 15.31 -5.66
CA SER A 40 5.16 15.96 -6.75
C SER A 40 5.11 15.05 -7.97
N PRO A 41 3.93 14.53 -8.36
CA PRO A 41 3.78 13.68 -9.55
C PRO A 41 4.22 14.35 -10.87
N SER A 42 4.30 15.67 -10.92
CA SER A 42 4.66 16.42 -12.14
C SER A 42 6.14 16.76 -12.24
N GLU A 43 6.86 16.72 -11.12
CA GLU A 43 8.28 17.11 -11.05
C GLU A 43 9.21 15.91 -10.91
N ASP A 44 8.65 14.69 -10.82
CA ASP A 44 9.39 13.45 -10.56
C ASP A 44 10.38 13.59 -9.39
N SER A 45 9.98 14.33 -8.36
CA SER A 45 10.81 14.67 -7.22
C SER A 45 10.09 14.35 -5.90
N SER A 46 10.89 14.04 -4.89
CA SER A 46 10.41 13.82 -3.52
C SER A 46 11.41 14.38 -2.51
N SER A 47 10.90 14.74 -1.33
CA SER A 47 11.71 15.18 -0.19
C SER A 47 11.20 14.60 1.12
N LEU A 48 12.09 14.45 2.10
CA LEU A 48 11.76 13.97 3.42
C LEU A 48 11.11 15.10 4.23
N GLY A 49 9.85 14.92 4.62
CA GLY A 49 9.10 15.87 5.45
C GLY A 49 9.20 15.58 6.95
N PHE A 50 9.33 14.31 7.34
CA PHE A 50 9.49 13.85 8.72
C PHE A 50 10.07 12.43 8.75
N GLY A 51 10.76 12.07 9.83
CA GLY A 51 11.37 10.75 10.01
C GLY A 51 12.71 10.60 9.27
N PRO A 52 13.21 9.37 9.07
CA PRO A 52 12.61 8.13 9.56
C PRO A 52 12.57 8.09 11.09
N THR A 53 11.45 7.62 11.65
CA THR A 53 11.33 7.36 13.08
C THR A 53 10.76 5.97 13.32
N LYS A 54 10.88 5.45 14.53
CA LYS A 54 10.42 4.09 14.85
C LYS A 54 8.90 4.01 14.73
N ILE A 55 8.40 2.90 14.18
CA ILE A 55 6.96 2.62 14.11
C ILE A 55 6.31 2.54 15.50
N SER A 56 7.09 2.21 16.53
CA SER A 56 6.64 2.24 17.92
C SER A 56 6.28 3.64 18.44
N GLU A 57 6.66 4.71 17.72
CA GLU A 57 6.24 6.08 18.04
C GLU A 57 4.83 6.39 17.51
N TRP A 58 4.33 5.60 16.55
CA TRP A 58 2.94 5.66 16.11
C TRP A 58 2.05 5.00 17.16
N ALA A 59 1.27 5.80 17.89
CA ALA A 59 0.68 5.39 19.16
C ALA A 59 -0.28 4.21 19.03
N THR A 60 -1.14 4.23 17.99
CA THR A 60 -2.10 3.16 17.71
C THR A 60 -1.42 1.85 17.26
N LEU A 61 -0.40 1.92 16.40
CA LEU A 61 0.38 0.75 15.96
C LEU A 61 1.17 0.13 17.11
N ASN A 62 1.80 0.97 17.94
CA ASN A 62 2.52 0.51 19.14
C ASN A 62 1.58 -0.17 20.16
N LYS A 63 0.38 0.38 20.37
CA LYS A 63 -0.65 -0.24 21.22
C LYS A 63 -1.02 -1.64 20.74
N LEU A 64 -1.06 -1.84 19.42
CA LEU A 64 -1.33 -3.14 18.79
C LEU A 64 -0.08 -4.04 18.69
N LYS A 65 1.09 -3.53 19.09
CA LYS A 65 2.40 -4.18 18.92
C LYS A 65 2.67 -4.56 17.47
N PHE A 66 2.23 -3.71 16.54
CA PHE A 66 2.65 -3.81 15.14
C PHE A 66 4.11 -3.41 15.12
N ASP A 67 4.97 -4.40 14.91
CA ASP A 67 6.40 -4.20 14.75
C ASP A 67 6.75 -3.68 13.36
N ARG A 68 5.89 -3.95 12.37
CA ARG A 68 5.92 -3.48 10.97
C ARG A 68 4.51 -3.24 10.41
N VAL A 69 4.42 -2.57 9.27
CA VAL A 69 3.20 -2.55 8.42
C VAL A 69 3.59 -3.04 7.02
N ASP A 70 2.83 -4.02 6.54
CA ASP A 70 3.08 -4.75 5.29
C ASP A 70 2.30 -4.18 4.11
N ALA A 71 1.10 -3.70 4.37
CA ALA A 71 0.25 -3.05 3.39
C ALA A 71 -0.68 -2.10 4.11
N ILE A 72 -1.18 -1.12 3.38
CA ILE A 72 -2.33 -0.37 3.83
C ILE A 72 -3.31 -0.22 2.64
N LEU A 73 -4.57 0.00 2.96
CA LEU A 73 -5.63 0.29 2.00
C LEU A 73 -6.32 1.58 2.48
N PRO A 74 -6.24 2.70 1.74
CA PRO A 74 -6.78 3.96 2.24
C PRO A 74 -8.29 3.87 2.26
N ALA A 75 -8.94 4.30 3.33
CA ALA A 75 -10.36 4.07 3.47
C ALA A 75 -11.17 4.98 2.54
N LYS A 76 -11.96 4.44 1.61
CA LYS A 76 -12.96 5.23 0.87
C LYS A 76 -14.27 5.34 1.67
N PRO A 77 -14.91 6.53 1.78
CA PRO A 77 -14.52 7.86 1.26
C PRO A 77 -13.71 8.71 2.26
N HIS A 78 -13.12 8.12 3.31
CA HIS A 78 -12.48 8.83 4.41
C HIS A 78 -11.02 9.17 4.11
N ILE A 79 -10.72 10.43 3.78
CA ILE A 79 -9.37 10.89 3.40
C ILE A 79 -8.29 10.75 4.49
N ASN A 80 -8.69 10.46 5.72
CA ASN A 80 -7.86 10.44 6.92
C ASN A 80 -7.98 9.09 7.66
N ARG A 81 -8.30 8.01 6.95
CA ARG A 81 -8.48 6.69 7.55
C ARG A 81 -7.91 5.63 6.61
N GLY A 82 -7.41 4.53 7.17
CA GLY A 82 -6.85 3.43 6.40
C GLY A 82 -6.96 2.11 7.13
N LEU A 83 -6.96 1.02 6.36
CA LEU A 83 -6.77 -0.33 6.89
C LEU A 83 -5.28 -0.67 6.80
N PHE A 84 -4.62 -0.83 7.93
CA PHE A 84 -3.21 -1.18 8.07
C PHE A 84 -3.09 -2.67 8.32
N PHE A 85 -2.22 -3.35 7.57
CA PHE A 85 -2.02 -4.80 7.64
C PHE A 85 -0.62 -5.09 8.19
N SER A 86 -0.52 -6.06 9.08
CA SER A 86 0.74 -6.50 9.67
C SER A 86 0.68 -8.00 9.97
N ALA A 87 1.48 -8.77 9.26
CA ALA A 87 1.39 -10.23 9.24
C ALA A 87 -0.06 -10.69 9.03
N SER A 88 -0.62 -11.50 9.94
CA SER A 88 -2.00 -11.98 9.88
C SER A 88 -3.01 -11.10 10.61
N ASN A 89 -2.66 -9.84 10.91
CA ASN A 89 -3.51 -8.89 11.64
C ASN A 89 -3.77 -7.64 10.81
N TYR A 90 -4.82 -6.92 11.19
CA TYR A 90 -5.10 -5.60 10.63
C TYR A 90 -5.59 -4.62 11.70
N ALA A 91 -5.49 -3.33 11.37
CA ALA A 91 -6.01 -2.22 12.14
C ALA A 91 -6.71 -1.24 11.20
N ASP A 92 -7.86 -0.74 11.62
CA ASP A 92 -8.62 0.31 10.96
C ASP A 92 -8.41 1.58 11.76
N ILE A 93 -7.63 2.52 11.21
CA ILE A 93 -7.11 3.67 11.95
C ILE A 93 -7.54 4.92 11.21
N GLU A 94 -8.18 5.83 11.94
CA GLU A 94 -8.36 7.22 11.54
C GLU A 94 -7.22 8.06 12.11
N TYR A 95 -6.72 9.03 11.36
CA TYR A 95 -5.59 9.86 11.77
C TYR A 95 -5.56 11.20 11.05
N VAL A 96 -4.94 12.19 11.68
CA VAL A 96 -4.83 13.55 11.14
C VAL A 96 -3.36 13.82 10.82
N PRO A 97 -2.96 13.86 9.52
CA PRO A 97 -1.56 13.98 9.14
C PRO A 97 -0.83 15.21 9.72
N SER A 98 -1.56 16.31 9.96
CA SER A 98 -1.00 17.58 10.45
C SER A 98 -0.81 17.65 11.97
N SER A 99 -1.65 16.99 12.76
CA SER A 99 -1.57 17.02 14.22
C SER A 99 -0.99 15.75 14.84
N GLY A 100 -0.94 14.65 14.09
CA GLY A 100 -0.56 13.34 14.63
C GLY A 100 -1.63 12.74 15.54
N GLU A 101 -2.86 13.29 15.54
CA GLU A 101 -3.98 12.68 16.22
C GLU A 101 -4.35 11.37 15.53
N GLU A 102 -4.63 10.33 16.32
CA GLU A 102 -4.93 8.98 15.84
C GLU A 102 -6.08 8.38 16.64
N ALA A 103 -6.96 7.62 15.97
CA ALA A 103 -8.04 6.88 16.56
C ALA A 103 -8.09 5.45 15.98
N LEU A 104 -8.00 4.46 16.87
CA LEU A 104 -8.20 3.07 16.51
C LEU A 104 -9.71 2.77 16.43
N ILE A 105 -10.21 2.47 15.24
CA ILE A 105 -11.63 2.20 14.99
C ILE A 105 -11.94 0.71 15.18
N HIS A 106 -11.18 -0.15 14.50
CA HIS A 106 -11.29 -1.61 14.61
C HIS A 106 -9.91 -2.25 14.50
N HIS A 107 -9.78 -3.49 14.98
CA HIS A 107 -8.61 -4.33 14.73
C HIS A 107 -8.99 -5.80 14.88
N GLY A 108 -8.10 -6.68 14.44
CA GLY A 108 -8.27 -8.12 14.65
C GLY A 108 -7.36 -8.95 13.76
N SER A 109 -7.54 -10.26 13.82
CA SER A 109 -6.86 -11.20 12.94
C SER A 109 -7.64 -11.43 11.64
N PHE A 110 -6.97 -11.89 10.60
CA PHE A 110 -7.62 -12.27 9.34
C PHE A 110 -8.61 -13.42 9.55
N GLN A 111 -8.27 -14.37 10.42
CA GLN A 111 -9.07 -15.53 10.76
C GLN A 111 -10.46 -15.14 11.27
N GLU A 112 -10.54 -14.06 12.05
CA GLU A 112 -11.78 -13.61 12.67
C GLU A 112 -12.57 -12.63 11.80
N LYS A 113 -11.86 -11.75 11.07
CA LYS A 113 -12.48 -10.56 10.45
C LYS A 113 -12.43 -10.54 8.92
N TRP A 114 -11.58 -11.36 8.32
CA TRP A 114 -11.37 -11.43 6.87
C TRP A 114 -11.51 -12.86 6.33
N PRO A 115 -12.70 -13.49 6.45
CA PRO A 115 -12.93 -14.84 5.95
C PRO A 115 -12.66 -14.98 4.44
N ALA A 116 -12.78 -13.90 3.65
CA ALA A 116 -12.42 -13.93 2.22
C ALA A 116 -10.90 -14.06 1.99
N LEU A 117 -10.06 -13.41 2.81
CA LEU A 117 -8.60 -13.58 2.74
C LEU A 117 -8.21 -15.01 3.14
N VAL A 118 -8.81 -15.53 4.21
CA VAL A 118 -8.60 -16.93 4.64
C VAL A 118 -9.01 -17.90 3.55
N LYS A 119 -10.16 -17.68 2.91
CA LYS A 119 -10.64 -18.50 1.78
C LYS A 119 -9.70 -18.42 0.57
N ALA A 120 -9.03 -17.28 0.36
CA ALA A 120 -8.01 -17.12 -0.65
C ALA A 120 -6.64 -17.69 -0.24
N ASN A 121 -6.53 -18.28 0.95
CA ASN A 121 -5.29 -18.79 1.55
C ASN A 121 -4.23 -17.70 1.77
N PHE A 122 -4.68 -16.46 2.03
CA PHE A 122 -3.81 -15.32 2.31
C PHE A 122 -3.68 -15.15 3.83
N TYR A 123 -2.45 -15.20 4.32
CA TYR A 123 -2.11 -15.05 5.75
C TYR A 123 -1.29 -13.77 6.04
N HIS A 124 -1.01 -13.00 4.99
CA HIS A 124 -0.44 -11.66 5.01
C HIS A 124 -0.94 -10.92 3.76
N VAL A 125 -0.77 -9.61 3.73
CA VAL A 125 -1.09 -8.76 2.57
C VAL A 125 0.16 -7.93 2.29
N ASP A 126 0.72 -8.05 1.08
CA ASP A 126 1.90 -7.29 0.65
C ASP A 126 1.51 -5.93 0.05
N ALA A 127 0.34 -5.87 -0.60
CA ALA A 127 -0.20 -4.62 -1.14
C ALA A 127 -1.71 -4.72 -1.29
N ALA A 128 -2.39 -3.57 -1.29
CA ALA A 128 -3.80 -3.51 -1.61
C ALA A 128 -4.14 -2.19 -2.32
N PHE A 129 -5.15 -2.22 -3.19
CA PHE A 129 -5.75 -1.00 -3.73
C PHE A 129 -7.21 -1.24 -4.14
N TRP A 130 -7.99 -0.16 -4.15
CA TRP A 130 -9.40 -0.22 -4.57
C TRP A 130 -9.53 -0.54 -6.04
N VAL A 131 -10.50 -1.39 -6.38
CA VAL A 131 -10.90 -1.59 -7.77
C VAL A 131 -11.35 -0.24 -8.34
N PRO A 132 -10.75 0.26 -9.45
CA PRO A 132 -11.18 1.49 -10.08
C PRO A 132 -12.68 1.49 -10.39
N GLY A 133 -13.36 2.60 -10.11
CA GLY A 133 -14.81 2.72 -10.28
C GLY A 133 -15.67 2.03 -9.21
N LYS A 134 -15.09 1.31 -8.24
CA LYS A 134 -15.82 0.68 -7.13
C LYS A 134 -15.43 1.27 -5.77
N THR A 135 -16.38 1.22 -4.83
CA THR A 135 -16.21 1.75 -3.45
C THR A 135 -16.21 0.65 -2.39
N ASP A 136 -16.54 -0.58 -2.77
CA ASP A 136 -16.72 -1.73 -1.88
C ASP A 136 -15.91 -2.95 -2.30
N GLU A 137 -15.05 -2.83 -3.31
CA GLU A 137 -14.16 -3.90 -3.77
C GLU A 137 -12.70 -3.43 -3.84
N ALA A 138 -11.79 -4.25 -3.34
CA ALA A 138 -10.35 -4.02 -3.43
C ALA A 138 -9.61 -5.26 -3.91
N TYR A 139 -8.49 -5.04 -4.58
CA TYR A 139 -7.49 -6.05 -4.86
C TYR A 139 -6.53 -6.15 -3.67
N PHE A 140 -6.25 -7.37 -3.24
CA PHE A 140 -5.27 -7.69 -2.21
C PHE A 140 -4.22 -8.61 -2.83
N PHE A 141 -2.95 -8.34 -2.55
CA PHE A 141 -1.80 -9.07 -3.10
C PHE A 141 -1.07 -9.80 -1.98
N SER A 142 -0.63 -11.02 -2.24
CA SER A 142 0.21 -11.82 -1.34
C SER A 142 1.10 -12.75 -2.17
N GLY A 143 2.41 -12.61 -2.02
CA GLY A 143 3.43 -13.24 -2.85
C GLY A 143 3.21 -12.95 -4.33
N SER A 144 3.07 -14.01 -5.12
CA SER A 144 2.84 -13.94 -6.57
C SER A 144 1.36 -14.01 -6.96
N GLN A 145 0.45 -13.88 -5.98
CA GLN A 145 -0.98 -14.02 -6.18
C GLN A 145 -1.73 -12.74 -5.75
N TYR A 146 -2.93 -12.58 -6.29
CA TYR A 146 -3.88 -11.60 -5.82
C TYR A 146 -5.28 -12.22 -5.67
N CYS A 147 -6.12 -11.55 -4.90
CA CYS A 147 -7.56 -11.79 -4.90
C CYS A 147 -8.32 -10.46 -4.93
N ARG A 148 -9.58 -10.49 -5.40
CA ARG A 148 -10.50 -9.36 -5.34
C ARG A 148 -11.57 -9.65 -4.30
N ILE A 149 -11.70 -8.77 -3.32
CA ILE A 149 -12.63 -8.94 -2.21
C ILE A 149 -13.61 -7.78 -2.18
N LYS A 150 -14.89 -8.10 -2.06
CA LYS A 150 -15.96 -7.15 -1.73
C LYS A 150 -16.10 -7.10 -0.21
N PHE A 151 -16.01 -5.92 0.41
CA PHE A 151 -16.15 -5.79 1.85
C PHE A 151 -16.77 -4.46 2.30
N SER A 152 -17.22 -4.41 3.55
CA SER A 152 -17.68 -3.20 4.25
C SER A 152 -16.93 -3.03 5.57
N TYR A 153 -16.69 -1.79 6.00
CA TYR A 153 -15.97 -1.50 7.25
C TYR A 153 -16.69 -1.98 8.51
N ASP A 154 -18.01 -2.15 8.44
CA ASP A 154 -18.79 -2.72 9.56
C ASP A 154 -18.70 -4.25 9.64
N GLY A 155 -17.93 -4.88 8.74
CA GLY A 155 -17.68 -6.32 8.70
C GLY A 155 -18.86 -7.16 8.25
N LYS A 156 -20.01 -6.56 7.90
CA LYS A 156 -21.20 -7.30 7.45
C LYS A 156 -21.02 -7.93 6.07
N VAL A 157 -20.14 -7.36 5.24
CA VAL A 157 -19.78 -7.89 3.94
C VAL A 157 -18.29 -8.20 3.94
N ASN A 158 -17.94 -9.43 3.57
CA ASN A 158 -16.57 -9.87 3.34
C ASN A 158 -16.60 -11.09 2.40
N LYS A 159 -16.54 -10.86 1.09
CA LYS A 159 -16.76 -11.88 0.06
C LYS A 159 -15.61 -11.90 -0.94
N LEU A 160 -15.03 -13.08 -1.14
CA LEU A 160 -14.12 -13.35 -2.26
C LEU A 160 -14.90 -13.28 -3.57
N VAL A 161 -14.58 -12.28 -4.40
CA VAL A 161 -15.18 -12.05 -5.72
C VAL A 161 -14.39 -12.77 -6.79
N GLU A 162 -13.06 -12.75 -6.68
CA GLU A 162 -12.14 -13.33 -7.67
C GLU A 162 -10.83 -13.76 -7.02
N GLY A 163 -10.18 -14.76 -7.61
CA GLY A 163 -8.92 -15.30 -7.14
C GLY A 163 -9.07 -16.38 -6.05
N PRO A 164 -7.95 -16.85 -5.48
CA PRO A 164 -6.59 -16.36 -5.73
C PRO A 164 -6.12 -16.71 -7.15
N THR A 165 -5.55 -15.73 -7.85
CA THR A 165 -5.03 -15.88 -9.22
C THR A 165 -3.59 -15.35 -9.27
N GLY A 166 -2.77 -15.92 -10.15
CA GLY A 166 -1.40 -15.43 -10.39
C GLY A 166 -1.40 -14.01 -10.95
N ILE A 167 -0.56 -13.14 -10.40
CA ILE A 167 -0.40 -11.75 -10.87
C ILE A 167 0.05 -11.73 -12.34
N ASP A 168 0.86 -12.70 -12.77
CA ASP A 168 1.36 -12.88 -14.14
C ASP A 168 0.23 -13.02 -15.17
N ARG A 169 -0.92 -13.55 -14.74
CA ARG A 169 -2.05 -13.82 -15.63
C ARG A 169 -2.95 -12.62 -15.81
N SER A 170 -3.27 -11.94 -14.71
CA SER A 170 -4.25 -10.85 -14.71
C SER A 170 -3.63 -9.48 -14.75
N PHE A 171 -2.38 -9.35 -14.30
CA PHE A 171 -1.61 -8.11 -14.28
C PHE A 171 -0.20 -8.34 -14.85
N PRO A 172 -0.07 -8.87 -16.08
CA PRO A 172 1.23 -9.22 -16.66
C PRO A 172 2.19 -8.02 -16.73
N ARG A 173 1.66 -6.80 -16.76
CA ARG A 173 2.43 -5.55 -16.79
C ARG A 173 2.82 -5.00 -15.41
N MET A 174 2.22 -5.51 -14.32
CA MET A 174 2.59 -5.10 -12.95
C MET A 174 3.78 -5.88 -12.40
N GLN A 175 4.10 -7.04 -12.97
CA GLN A 175 5.24 -7.83 -12.50
C GLN A 175 6.56 -7.15 -12.84
N LEU A 176 7.30 -6.85 -11.77
CA LEU A 176 8.65 -6.32 -11.82
C LEU A 176 9.66 -7.41 -11.47
N SER A 177 10.91 -7.00 -11.20
CA SER A 177 12.09 -7.86 -11.09
C SER A 177 11.99 -9.06 -10.16
N THR A 178 11.13 -9.02 -9.12
CA THR A 178 11.03 -10.08 -8.11
C THR A 178 9.81 -11.01 -8.30
N GLY A 179 8.88 -10.68 -9.20
CA GLY A 179 7.60 -11.37 -9.33
C GLY A 179 6.61 -11.11 -8.17
N ARG A 180 6.96 -10.20 -7.25
CA ARG A 180 6.13 -9.71 -6.14
C ARG A 180 5.95 -8.21 -6.22
N ILE A 181 4.90 -7.70 -5.58
CA ILE A 181 4.64 -6.28 -5.42
C ILE A 181 4.91 -5.93 -3.96
N ASP A 182 5.79 -4.97 -3.72
CA ASP A 182 6.18 -4.56 -2.36
C ASP A 182 5.22 -3.50 -1.80
N THR A 183 4.75 -2.60 -2.67
CA THR A 183 3.69 -1.65 -2.34
C THR A 183 3.05 -1.05 -3.59
N ILE A 184 1.85 -0.52 -3.43
CA ILE A 184 1.10 0.19 -4.46
C ILE A 184 0.66 1.53 -3.90
N VAL A 185 0.97 2.58 -4.64
CA VAL A 185 0.75 3.95 -4.21
C VAL A 185 -0.23 4.62 -5.18
N PRO A 186 -1.50 4.85 -4.79
CA PRO A 186 -2.50 5.46 -5.67
C PRO A 186 -2.12 6.88 -6.06
N ARG A 187 -2.28 7.23 -7.33
CA ARG A 187 -2.05 8.61 -7.75
C ARG A 187 -3.20 9.51 -7.28
N PRO A 188 -2.90 10.65 -6.66
CA PRO A 188 -3.94 11.54 -6.12
C PRO A 188 -4.76 12.24 -7.19
N ASP A 189 -4.21 12.40 -8.40
CA ASP A 189 -4.86 13.05 -9.53
C ASP A 189 -5.79 12.12 -10.32
N ASP A 190 -5.63 10.80 -10.19
CA ASP A 190 -6.42 9.81 -10.92
C ASP A 190 -6.44 8.48 -10.17
N SER A 191 -7.63 8.09 -9.68
CA SER A 191 -7.82 6.83 -8.95
C SER A 191 -7.62 5.55 -9.78
N SER A 192 -7.44 5.70 -11.09
CA SER A 192 -7.14 4.62 -12.02
C SER A 192 -5.64 4.48 -12.26
N LYS A 193 -4.82 5.40 -11.73
CA LYS A 193 -3.37 5.37 -11.84
C LYS A 193 -2.70 5.09 -10.50
N PHE A 194 -1.58 4.40 -10.57
CA PHE A 194 -0.83 3.93 -9.41
C PHE A 194 0.67 4.01 -9.70
N TYR A 195 1.47 4.07 -8.65
CA TYR A 195 2.87 3.66 -8.70
C TYR A 195 2.99 2.27 -8.09
N VAL A 196 3.64 1.35 -8.81
CA VAL A 196 3.83 -0.03 -8.36
C VAL A 196 5.31 -0.24 -8.10
N PHE A 197 5.65 -0.68 -6.89
CA PHE A 197 7.03 -0.86 -6.42
C PHE A 197 7.36 -2.34 -6.26
N SER A 198 8.60 -2.70 -6.59
CA SER A 198 9.13 -4.06 -6.45
C SER A 198 10.65 -4.05 -6.53
N GLY A 199 11.32 -4.43 -5.44
CA GLY A 199 12.74 -4.25 -5.25
C GLY A 199 13.12 -2.77 -5.39
N ASN A 200 14.25 -2.48 -6.05
CA ASN A 200 14.69 -1.09 -6.26
C ASN A 200 14.03 -0.41 -7.48
N LYS A 201 12.92 -0.96 -8.00
CA LYS A 201 12.23 -0.45 -9.19
C LYS A 201 10.80 -0.02 -8.90
N TYR A 202 10.33 0.94 -9.67
CA TYR A 202 8.90 1.29 -9.75
C TYR A 202 8.50 1.66 -11.18
N HIS A 203 7.21 1.61 -11.46
CA HIS A 203 6.61 2.15 -12.68
C HIS A 203 5.28 2.84 -12.38
N SER A 204 4.84 3.73 -13.27
CA SER A 204 3.46 4.22 -13.23
C SER A 204 2.57 3.24 -13.99
N TYR A 205 1.43 2.91 -13.39
CA TYR A 205 0.51 1.90 -13.88
C TYR A 205 -0.90 2.48 -13.96
N TYR A 206 -1.62 2.15 -15.02
CA TYR A 206 -3.00 2.57 -15.25
C TYR A 206 -3.88 1.36 -15.53
N ILE A 207 -5.05 1.33 -14.89
CA ILE A 207 -6.12 0.35 -15.15
C ILE A 207 -7.33 1.12 -15.65
N ASN A 208 -7.79 0.82 -16.87
CA ASN A 208 -9.05 1.35 -17.35
C ASN A 208 -10.22 0.74 -16.52
N PRO A 209 -11.02 1.55 -15.80
CA PRO A 209 -12.14 1.03 -14.99
C PRO A 209 -13.22 0.33 -15.82
N ASP A 210 -13.41 0.76 -17.07
CA ASP A 210 -14.40 0.19 -17.99
C ASP A 210 -13.88 -1.06 -18.71
N ARG A 211 -12.55 -1.19 -18.81
CA ARG A 211 -11.84 -2.29 -19.48
C ARG A 211 -10.60 -2.70 -18.69
N PRO A 212 -10.74 -3.48 -17.61
CA PRO A 212 -9.62 -3.80 -16.72
C PRO A 212 -8.46 -4.58 -17.37
N ASP A 213 -8.67 -5.12 -18.56
CA ASP A 213 -7.67 -5.72 -19.46
C ASP A 213 -6.85 -4.69 -20.24
N GLU A 214 -7.34 -3.46 -20.40
CA GLU A 214 -6.59 -2.32 -20.94
C GLU A 214 -5.73 -1.69 -19.84
N GLN A 215 -4.53 -2.25 -19.72
CA GLN A 215 -3.53 -1.86 -18.73
C GLN A 215 -2.42 -1.06 -19.40
N GLU A 216 -2.10 0.12 -18.92
CA GLU A 216 -0.96 0.89 -19.41
C GLU A 216 0.12 0.95 -18.35
N MET A 217 1.37 0.85 -18.81
CA MET A 217 2.55 1.03 -17.98
C MET A 217 3.37 2.14 -18.61
N TRP A 218 3.78 3.09 -17.77
CA TRP A 218 4.69 4.15 -18.18
C TRP A 218 5.96 4.13 -17.33
N GLY A 219 7.07 4.03 -18.05
CA GLY A 219 8.41 4.02 -17.48
C GLY A 219 8.77 2.73 -16.73
N LEU A 220 10.05 2.58 -16.47
CA LEU A 220 10.60 1.63 -15.50
C LEU A 220 11.82 2.31 -14.87
N PHE A 221 11.63 2.85 -13.67
CA PHE A 221 12.61 3.70 -13.02
C PHE A 221 13.18 3.02 -11.78
N THR A 222 14.37 3.44 -11.35
CA THR A 222 14.86 3.13 -10.02
C THR A 222 14.12 3.96 -8.99
N VAL A 223 13.87 3.42 -7.80
CA VAL A 223 13.28 4.19 -6.69
C VAL A 223 14.10 5.45 -6.40
N ALA A 224 15.44 5.35 -6.45
CA ALA A 224 16.33 6.50 -6.31
C ALA A 224 16.09 7.64 -7.32
N HIS A 225 15.51 7.35 -8.50
CA HIS A 225 15.31 8.36 -9.54
C HIS A 225 14.14 9.29 -9.24
N GLY A 226 12.96 8.75 -8.92
CA GLY A 226 11.75 9.56 -8.66
C GLY A 226 11.36 9.68 -7.19
N TRP A 227 11.93 8.81 -6.34
CA TRP A 227 11.60 8.72 -4.93
C TRP A 227 12.85 8.72 -4.05
N GLY A 228 13.80 9.61 -4.35
CA GLY A 228 15.06 9.75 -3.59
C GLY A 228 14.85 9.89 -2.08
N ALA A 229 13.76 10.51 -1.64
CA ALA A 229 13.42 10.62 -0.21
C ALA A 229 13.17 9.27 0.48
N LEU A 230 12.72 8.25 -0.24
CA LEU A 230 12.57 6.89 0.29
C LEU A 230 13.93 6.22 0.51
N VAL A 231 14.89 6.50 -0.36
CA VAL A 231 16.28 6.03 -0.23
C VAL A 231 16.96 6.76 0.91
N GLU A 232 16.80 8.09 0.99
CA GLU A 232 17.30 8.93 2.08
C GLU A 232 16.78 8.45 3.45
N ALA A 233 15.50 8.11 3.53
CA ALA A 233 14.89 7.57 4.74
C ALA A 233 15.20 6.09 4.99
N GLY A 234 15.95 5.41 4.11
CA GLY A 234 16.44 4.06 4.30
C GLY A 234 15.43 2.94 4.01
N PHE A 235 14.31 3.23 3.33
CA PHE A 235 13.34 2.20 2.91
C PHE A 235 13.84 1.38 1.73
N TYR A 236 14.67 1.97 0.87
CA TYR A 236 15.26 1.32 -0.30
C TYR A 236 16.77 1.55 -0.31
N LYS A 237 17.50 0.58 -0.85
CA LYS A 237 18.95 0.69 -1.11
C LYS A 237 19.18 1.16 -2.55
N GLU A 238 20.27 1.88 -2.78
CA GLU A 238 20.76 2.24 -4.13
C GLU A 238 21.13 1.00 -4.96
#